data_AF-A0A976GRE7-F1
#
_entry.id   AF-A0A976GRE7-F1
#
_cell.length_a   1.000
_cell.length_b   1.000
_cell.length_c   1.000
_cell.angle_alpha   90.00
_cell.angle_beta   90.00
_cell.angle_gamma   90.00
#
_symmetry.space_group_name_H-M   'P 1'
#
loop_
_entity.id
_entity.type
_entity.pdbx_description
1 polymer ?
#
loop_
_entity_poly.entity_id
_entity_poly.type
_entity_poly.pdbx_seq_one_letter_code
_entity_poly.pdbx_strand_id
1 'polypeptide(L)'
;MAKSARYAQVNNPMVQALVTGRYRFETKEQAAAKLEELKKCFTAARRDALEHAPEDKICAIFWIAGFSVSEEDEKQGFMGHYAFVTVEELPNGLYALSCVKLHEELRFHPRRIRPKSRMPNWGHPILRNVQKKKHYPTLEEAQACLDALQLEYPEVCIPNENKIYIMIYDRNVNPEDPATKYVLKIVTHKEGGYLLECTLNTSQGRMGPNKNAKKKPPALPSTAENNRDEQEAKGYFASMVSLKRKKPSGKK
;
A
#
# COMPACT_ATOMS: atom_id res chain seq x y z
N MET A 1 19.85 -14.87 -19.56
CA MET A 1 19.23 -14.70 -18.23
C MET A 1 17.78 -15.19 -18.30
N ALA A 2 17.38 -16.16 -17.49
CA ALA A 2 15.99 -16.62 -17.46
C ALA A 2 15.10 -15.46 -16.97
N LYS A 3 14.09 -15.10 -17.77
CA LYS A 3 13.15 -14.04 -17.40
C LYS A 3 12.36 -14.52 -16.18
N SER A 4 12.47 -13.81 -15.06
CA SER A 4 11.67 -14.11 -13.86
C SER A 4 10.20 -14.25 -14.26
N ALA A 5 9.58 -15.37 -13.90
CA ALA A 5 8.15 -15.57 -14.05
C ALA A 5 7.40 -14.41 -13.38
N ARG A 6 6.29 -13.98 -14.00
CA ARG A 6 5.48 -12.86 -13.52
C ARG A 6 4.30 -13.41 -12.72
N TYR A 7 3.83 -12.65 -11.74
CA TYR A 7 2.55 -12.97 -11.09
C TYR A 7 1.39 -12.84 -12.08
N ALA A 8 0.39 -13.70 -11.94
CA ALA A 8 -0.82 -13.65 -12.74
C ALA A 8 -1.65 -12.40 -12.40
N GLN A 9 -2.34 -11.85 -13.40
CA GLN A 9 -3.23 -10.70 -13.27
C GLN A 9 -4.53 -11.00 -14.02
N VAL A 10 -5.69 -10.66 -13.45
CA VAL A 10 -7.00 -10.91 -14.09
C VAL A 10 -7.12 -10.25 -15.48
N ASN A 11 -6.43 -9.12 -15.70
CA ASN A 11 -6.43 -8.42 -16.99
C ASN A 11 -5.67 -9.15 -18.10
N ASN A 12 -4.88 -10.18 -17.78
CA ASN A 12 -4.22 -10.99 -18.80
C ASN A 12 -5.25 -11.95 -19.44
N PRO A 13 -5.42 -11.96 -20.78
CA PRO A 13 -6.41 -12.81 -21.44
C PRO A 13 -6.33 -14.29 -21.07
N MET A 14 -5.13 -14.84 -20.88
CA MET A 14 -4.94 -16.24 -20.48
C MET A 14 -5.48 -16.52 -19.08
N VAL A 15 -5.29 -15.58 -18.15
CA VAL A 15 -5.76 -15.66 -16.77
C VAL A 15 -7.25 -15.38 -16.71
N GLN A 16 -7.77 -14.46 -17.51
CA GLN A 16 -9.20 -14.21 -17.61
C GLN A 16 -9.95 -15.46 -18.09
N ALA A 17 -9.43 -16.14 -19.12
CA ALA A 17 -9.99 -17.41 -19.61
C ALA A 17 -9.95 -18.51 -18.53
N LEU A 18 -8.91 -18.50 -17.68
CA LEU A 18 -8.79 -19.41 -16.54
C LEU A 18 -9.83 -19.12 -15.46
N VAL A 19 -9.92 -17.87 -15.02
CA VAL A 19 -10.83 -17.41 -13.95
C VAL A 19 -12.31 -17.55 -14.37
N THR A 20 -12.62 -17.29 -15.64
CA THR A 20 -13.99 -17.45 -16.17
C THR A 20 -14.31 -18.90 -16.54
N GLY A 21 -13.36 -19.82 -16.37
CA GLY A 21 -13.54 -21.24 -16.69
C GLY A 21 -13.87 -21.46 -18.17
N ARG A 22 -13.25 -20.72 -19.10
CA ARG A 22 -13.48 -20.84 -20.55
C ARG A 22 -12.65 -21.94 -21.22
N TYR A 23 -11.60 -22.42 -20.55
CA TYR A 23 -10.82 -23.54 -21.07
C TYR A 23 -11.65 -24.83 -21.10
N ARG A 24 -11.71 -25.46 -22.27
CA ARG A 24 -12.39 -26.73 -22.53
C ARG A 24 -11.47 -27.59 -23.39
N PHE A 25 -11.36 -28.86 -23.05
CA PHE A 25 -10.48 -29.81 -23.73
C PHE A 25 -11.20 -31.14 -23.91
N GLU A 26 -10.85 -31.87 -24.95
CA GLU A 26 -11.41 -33.21 -25.20
C GLU A 26 -10.75 -34.26 -24.30
N THR A 27 -9.46 -34.08 -24.00
CA THR A 27 -8.70 -35.04 -23.19
C THR A 27 -8.10 -34.41 -21.94
N LYS A 28 -7.95 -35.23 -20.90
CA LYS A 28 -7.28 -34.86 -19.65
C LYS A 28 -5.83 -34.41 -19.89
N GLU A 29 -5.14 -35.02 -20.84
CA GLU A 29 -3.76 -34.72 -21.20
C GLU A 29 -3.61 -33.31 -21.79
N GLN A 30 -4.54 -32.87 -22.65
CA GLN A 30 -4.55 -31.51 -23.18
C GLN A 30 -4.74 -30.47 -22.07
N ALA A 31 -5.66 -30.75 -21.13
CA ALA A 31 -5.90 -29.88 -19.98
C ALA A 31 -4.66 -29.79 -19.07
N ALA A 32 -4.02 -30.94 -18.80
CA ALA A 32 -2.79 -31.01 -18.01
C ALA A 32 -1.63 -30.28 -18.69
N ALA A 33 -1.46 -30.45 -20.00
CA ALA A 33 -0.45 -29.75 -20.79
C ALA A 33 -0.65 -28.22 -20.74
N LYS A 34 -1.91 -27.76 -20.84
CA LYS A 34 -2.22 -26.32 -20.68
C LYS A 34 -1.88 -25.81 -19.28
N LEU A 35 -2.16 -26.60 -18.24
CA LEU A 35 -1.82 -26.23 -16.87
C LEU A 35 -0.30 -26.10 -16.68
N GLU A 36 0.48 -27.00 -17.27
CA GLU A 36 1.95 -26.94 -17.27
C GLU A 36 2.49 -25.74 -18.07
N GLU A 37 1.84 -25.36 -19.17
CA GLU A 37 2.15 -24.12 -19.89
C GLU A 37 1.93 -22.89 -18.99
N LEU A 38 0.79 -22.83 -18.28
CA LEU A 38 0.50 -21.76 -17.33
C LEU A 38 1.54 -21.69 -16.20
N LYS A 39 2.01 -22.83 -15.68
CA LYS A 39 3.09 -22.89 -14.68
C LYS A 39 4.42 -22.33 -15.21
N LYS A 40 4.70 -22.44 -16.51
CA LYS A 40 5.90 -21.86 -17.14
C LYS A 40 5.75 -20.34 -17.33
N CYS A 41 4.54 -19.87 -17.60
CA CYS A 41 4.27 -18.45 -17.84
C CYS A 41 4.18 -17.63 -16.53
N PHE A 42 3.65 -18.22 -15.46
CA PHE A 42 3.32 -17.52 -14.22
C PHE A 42 4.03 -18.09 -13.00
N THR A 43 4.26 -17.25 -12.00
CA THR A 43 4.82 -17.69 -10.71
C THR A 43 3.81 -18.56 -9.96
N ALA A 44 4.07 -19.87 -9.91
CA ALA A 44 3.33 -20.80 -9.06
C ALA A 44 3.83 -20.73 -7.61
N ALA A 45 2.89 -20.81 -6.65
CA ALA A 45 3.24 -21.00 -5.25
C ALA A 45 3.82 -22.41 -5.03
N ARG A 46 4.73 -22.55 -4.06
CA ARG A 46 5.21 -23.88 -3.67
C ARG A 46 4.07 -24.63 -2.99
N ARG A 47 3.89 -25.90 -3.35
CA ARG A 47 2.80 -26.75 -2.82
C ARG A 47 2.90 -26.89 -1.30
N ASP A 48 4.12 -27.05 -0.79
CA ASP A 48 4.42 -27.21 0.65
C ASP A 48 4.03 -25.98 1.50
N ALA A 49 3.79 -24.83 0.87
CA ALA A 49 3.40 -23.63 1.59
C ALA A 49 1.90 -23.59 1.92
N LEU A 50 1.09 -24.51 1.39
CA LEU A 50 -0.36 -24.48 1.46
C LEU A 50 -0.89 -25.88 1.80
N GLU A 51 -1.29 -26.10 3.05
CA GLU A 51 -1.76 -27.40 3.58
C GLU A 51 -2.98 -27.97 2.85
N HIS A 52 -3.68 -27.15 2.05
CA HIS A 52 -5.02 -27.48 1.54
C HIS A 52 -5.00 -28.05 0.10
N ALA A 53 -3.84 -28.37 -0.45
CA ALA A 53 -3.74 -28.91 -1.81
C ALA A 53 -3.96 -30.44 -1.82
N PRO A 54 -5.03 -30.96 -2.46
CA PRO A 54 -5.23 -32.40 -2.57
C PRO A 54 -4.07 -33.06 -3.31
N GLU A 55 -3.49 -34.12 -2.74
CA GLU A 55 -2.30 -34.81 -3.26
C GLU A 55 -2.57 -35.50 -4.61
N ASP A 56 -3.77 -36.06 -4.76
CA ASP A 56 -4.15 -36.97 -5.86
C ASP A 56 -4.48 -36.26 -7.18
N LYS A 57 -4.58 -34.93 -7.18
CA LYS A 57 -4.99 -34.16 -8.38
C LYS A 57 -3.82 -33.39 -8.98
N ILE A 58 -3.78 -33.37 -10.31
CA ILE A 58 -2.90 -32.46 -11.05
C ILE A 58 -3.41 -31.04 -10.80
N CYS A 59 -2.70 -30.32 -9.93
CA CYS A 59 -3.06 -28.98 -9.53
C CYS A 59 -1.90 -27.99 -9.70
N ALA A 60 -2.26 -26.72 -9.76
CA ALA A 60 -1.34 -25.60 -9.65
C ALA A 60 -1.96 -24.55 -8.73
N ILE A 61 -1.12 -23.86 -7.97
CA ILE A 61 -1.56 -22.74 -7.14
C ILE A 61 -0.91 -21.48 -7.66
N PHE A 62 -1.74 -20.50 -8.00
CA PHE A 62 -1.28 -19.21 -8.48
C PHE A 62 -1.78 -18.11 -7.56
N TRP A 63 -0.93 -17.14 -7.26
CA TRP A 63 -1.41 -15.86 -6.76
C TRP A 63 -1.87 -15.00 -7.94
N ILE A 64 -3.14 -14.61 -7.96
CA ILE A 64 -3.74 -13.86 -9.05
C ILE A 64 -4.18 -12.47 -8.57
N ALA A 65 -3.54 -11.42 -9.09
CA ALA A 65 -3.91 -10.04 -8.79
C ALA A 65 -5.32 -9.72 -9.30
N GLY A 66 -6.18 -9.18 -8.43
CA GLY A 66 -7.57 -8.84 -8.71
C GLY A 66 -8.56 -10.01 -8.71
N PHE A 67 -8.11 -11.23 -8.41
CA PHE A 67 -9.01 -12.39 -8.39
C PHE A 67 -9.83 -12.45 -7.10
N SER A 68 -11.17 -12.42 -7.24
CA SER A 68 -12.14 -12.57 -6.14
C SER A 68 -11.88 -11.64 -4.94
N VAL A 69 -11.50 -10.40 -5.23
CA VAL A 69 -11.28 -9.35 -4.23
C VAL A 69 -12.60 -8.60 -4.02
N SER A 70 -13.13 -8.63 -2.79
CA SER A 70 -14.28 -7.83 -2.38
C SER A 70 -13.86 -6.43 -1.90
N GLU A 71 -14.81 -5.51 -1.73
CA GLU A 71 -14.52 -4.19 -1.12
C GLU A 71 -13.97 -4.31 0.32
N GLU A 72 -14.38 -5.34 1.05
CA GLU A 72 -13.88 -5.64 2.40
C GLU A 72 -12.43 -6.13 2.35
N ASP A 73 -12.12 -7.01 1.40
CA ASP A 73 -10.78 -7.50 1.14
C ASP A 73 -9.83 -6.32 0.77
N GLU A 74 -10.28 -5.39 -0.07
CA GLU A 74 -9.50 -4.19 -0.42
C GLU A 74 -9.19 -3.31 0.79
N LYS A 75 -10.17 -3.10 1.69
CA LYS A 75 -9.98 -2.34 2.94
C LYS A 75 -8.99 -3.03 3.88
N GLN A 76 -9.00 -4.36 3.93
CA GLN A 76 -8.02 -5.14 4.68
C GLN A 76 -6.64 -5.15 4.01
N GLY A 77 -6.57 -4.80 2.73
CA GLY A 77 -5.34 -4.61 1.97
C GLY A 77 -4.99 -5.76 1.03
N PHE A 78 -5.93 -6.65 0.74
CA PHE A 78 -5.76 -7.67 -0.29
C PHE A 78 -5.72 -7.03 -1.68
N MET A 79 -4.75 -7.45 -2.49
CA MET A 79 -4.65 -7.05 -3.92
C MET A 79 -5.04 -8.17 -4.89
N GLY A 80 -5.43 -9.32 -4.36
CA GLY A 80 -5.58 -10.56 -5.08
C GLY A 80 -5.45 -11.74 -4.14
N HIS A 81 -6.00 -12.88 -4.57
CA HIS A 81 -6.05 -14.10 -3.78
C HIS A 81 -5.26 -15.22 -4.44
N TYR A 82 -4.87 -16.20 -3.61
CA TYR A 82 -4.41 -17.47 -4.14
C TYR A 82 -5.58 -18.22 -4.77
N ALA A 83 -5.31 -18.86 -5.90
CA ALA A 83 -6.26 -19.63 -6.65
C ALA A 83 -5.70 -21.04 -6.85
N PHE A 84 -6.48 -22.01 -6.40
CA PHE A 84 -6.26 -23.41 -6.67
C PHE A 84 -6.84 -23.74 -8.05
N VAL A 85 -5.98 -24.26 -8.93
CA VAL A 85 -6.35 -24.59 -10.31
C VAL A 85 -6.23 -26.08 -10.52
N THR A 86 -7.34 -26.73 -10.86
CA THR A 86 -7.41 -28.16 -11.14
C THR A 86 -8.09 -28.47 -12.45
N VAL A 87 -7.71 -29.62 -13.01
CA VAL A 87 -8.44 -30.24 -14.11
C VAL A 87 -9.67 -30.94 -13.55
N GLU A 88 -10.86 -30.55 -14.01
CA GLU A 88 -12.13 -31.18 -13.66
C GLU A 88 -12.80 -31.71 -14.91
N GLU A 89 -13.42 -32.88 -14.79
CA GLU A 89 -14.25 -33.47 -15.84
C GLU A 89 -15.67 -32.91 -15.73
N LEU A 90 -16.20 -32.42 -16.85
CA LEU A 90 -17.54 -31.88 -16.96
C LEU A 90 -18.54 -33.00 -17.30
N PRO A 91 -19.84 -32.81 -17.03
CA PRO A 91 -20.88 -33.81 -17.31
C PRO A 91 -21.00 -34.22 -18.79
N ASN A 92 -20.48 -33.40 -19.71
CA ASN A 92 -20.47 -33.68 -21.14
C ASN A 92 -19.23 -34.47 -21.61
N GLY A 93 -18.41 -34.97 -20.68
CA GLY A 93 -17.16 -35.70 -20.97
C GLY A 93 -15.99 -34.82 -21.40
N LEU A 94 -16.14 -33.48 -21.41
CA LEU A 94 -15.02 -32.56 -21.65
C LEU A 94 -14.27 -32.28 -20.35
N TYR A 95 -13.02 -31.87 -20.47
CA TYR A 95 -12.19 -31.44 -19.35
C TYR A 95 -12.10 -29.91 -19.32
N ALA A 96 -12.12 -29.34 -18.12
CA ALA A 96 -12.01 -27.91 -17.88
C ALA A 96 -10.95 -27.61 -16.81
N LEU A 97 -10.38 -26.40 -16.87
CA LEU A 97 -9.61 -25.86 -15.76
C LEU A 97 -10.57 -25.11 -14.83
N SER A 98 -10.72 -25.62 -13.61
CA SER A 98 -11.49 -25.03 -12.53
C SER A 98 -10.56 -24.19 -11.65
N CYS A 99 -11.04 -23.03 -11.21
CA CYS A 99 -10.26 -22.04 -10.47
C CYS A 99 -10.99 -21.68 -9.18
N VAL A 100 -10.47 -22.14 -8.03
CA VAL A 100 -11.10 -22.01 -6.72
C VAL A 100 -10.27 -21.08 -5.84
N LYS A 101 -10.91 -20.09 -5.19
CA LYS A 101 -10.25 -19.19 -4.23
C LYS A 101 -9.75 -19.98 -3.02
N LEU A 102 -8.47 -19.84 -2.71
CA LEU A 102 -7.89 -20.30 -1.45
C LEU A 102 -7.94 -19.14 -0.44
N HIS A 103 -8.42 -19.43 0.76
CA HIS A 103 -8.48 -18.45 1.83
C HIS A 103 -7.18 -18.51 2.62
N GLU A 104 -6.33 -17.50 2.43
CA GLU A 104 -5.03 -17.39 3.08
C GLU A 104 -4.93 -16.07 3.83
N GLU A 105 -4.15 -16.06 4.91
CA GLU A 105 -3.93 -14.84 5.67
C GLU A 105 -3.09 -13.84 4.86
N LEU A 106 -3.40 -12.54 4.98
CA LEU A 106 -2.75 -11.46 4.24
C LEU A 106 -1.21 -11.45 4.34
N ARG A 107 -0.64 -11.99 5.44
CA ARG A 107 0.82 -12.08 5.61
C ARG A 107 1.50 -13.02 4.61
N PHE A 108 0.80 -14.01 4.08
CA PHE A 108 1.31 -14.97 3.10
C PHE A 108 1.13 -14.51 1.65
N HIS A 109 0.45 -13.39 1.43
CA HIS A 109 0.27 -12.84 0.09
C HIS A 109 1.56 -12.11 -0.36
N PRO A 110 2.05 -12.38 -1.59
CA PRO A 110 3.30 -11.79 -2.09
C PRO A 110 3.17 -10.27 -2.29
N ARG A 111 1.95 -9.78 -2.51
CA ARG A 111 1.62 -8.36 -2.64
C ARG A 111 0.42 -8.05 -1.76
N ARG A 112 0.55 -6.99 -0.98
CA ARG A 112 -0.47 -6.44 -0.10
C ARG A 112 -0.42 -4.93 -0.16
N ILE A 113 -1.59 -4.29 -0.10
CA ILE A 113 -1.68 -2.85 0.13
C ILE A 113 -1.05 -2.59 1.50
N ARG A 114 -0.20 -1.58 1.57
CA ARG A 114 0.35 -1.18 2.87
C ARG A 114 -0.74 -0.45 3.63
N PRO A 115 -0.95 -0.77 4.91
CA PRO A 115 -1.79 0.07 5.74
C PRO A 115 -1.24 1.50 5.66
N LYS A 116 -2.13 2.47 5.49
CA LYS A 116 -1.75 3.88 5.54
C LYS A 116 -1.18 4.15 6.93
N SER A 117 0.13 4.37 7.00
CA SER A 117 0.82 4.74 8.24
C SER A 117 1.04 6.23 8.23
N ARG A 118 0.93 6.87 9.39
CA ARG A 118 1.28 8.29 9.54
C ARG A 118 2.77 8.55 9.28
N MET A 119 3.61 7.55 9.56
CA MET A 119 5.06 7.64 9.41
C MET A 119 5.58 6.47 8.56
N PRO A 120 6.55 6.72 7.67
CA PRO A 120 7.22 5.64 6.96
C PRO A 120 8.11 4.84 7.92
N ASN A 121 8.37 3.59 7.56
CA ASN A 121 9.37 2.75 8.22
C ASN A 121 10.43 2.30 7.20
N TRP A 122 11.52 1.69 7.66
CA TRP A 122 12.57 1.15 6.78
C TRP A 122 12.10 0.05 5.81
N GLY A 123 10.87 -0.45 5.96
CA GLY A 123 10.21 -1.33 4.99
C GLY A 123 9.76 -0.62 3.71
N HIS A 124 9.73 0.71 3.68
CA HIS A 124 9.33 1.51 2.52
C HIS A 124 10.32 1.34 1.34
N PRO A 125 9.90 1.14 0.08
CA PRO A 125 10.78 0.85 -1.06
C PRO A 125 11.83 1.92 -1.29
N ILE A 126 11.43 3.19 -1.18
CA ILE A 126 12.34 4.31 -1.35
C ILE A 126 13.38 4.30 -0.23
N LEU A 127 12.97 4.08 1.03
CA LEU A 127 13.90 3.99 2.15
C LEU A 127 14.80 2.74 2.10
N ARG A 128 14.30 1.61 1.59
CA ARG A 128 15.13 0.43 1.29
C ARG A 128 16.16 0.71 0.21
N ASN A 129 15.79 1.46 -0.83
CA ASN A 129 16.72 1.87 -1.89
C ASN A 129 17.81 2.79 -1.33
N VAL A 130 17.45 3.70 -0.42
CA VAL A 130 18.40 4.53 0.34
C VAL A 130 19.37 3.65 1.14
N GLN A 131 18.87 2.70 1.93
CA GLN A 131 19.71 1.77 2.70
C GLN A 131 20.65 0.94 1.81
N LYS A 132 20.18 0.54 0.64
CA LYS A 132 20.96 -0.21 -0.37
C LYS A 132 21.87 0.68 -1.22
N LYS A 133 21.88 2.00 -1.00
CA LYS A 133 22.61 2.98 -1.80
C LYS A 133 22.34 2.80 -3.31
N LYS A 134 21.05 2.72 -3.68
CA LYS A 134 20.64 2.60 -5.08
C LYS A 134 21.17 3.78 -5.89
N HIS A 135 21.81 3.48 -7.02
CA HIS A 135 22.28 4.44 -8.00
C HIS A 135 21.12 4.97 -8.87
N TYR A 136 21.09 6.29 -9.03
CA TYR A 136 20.14 7.01 -9.88
C TYR A 136 20.91 7.67 -11.05
N PRO A 137 20.53 7.41 -12.31
CA PRO A 137 21.20 8.00 -13.46
C PRO A 137 21.10 9.53 -13.51
N THR A 138 19.96 10.10 -13.12
CA THR A 138 19.67 11.53 -13.21
C THR A 138 19.26 12.12 -11.86
N LEU A 139 19.46 13.44 -11.72
CA LEU A 139 19.02 14.20 -10.54
C LEU A 139 17.50 14.14 -10.40
N GLU A 140 16.80 14.22 -11.53
CA GLU A 140 15.33 14.18 -11.60
C GLU A 140 14.76 12.87 -11.04
N GLU A 141 15.37 11.72 -11.35
CA GLU A 141 14.94 10.44 -10.79
C GLU A 141 15.14 10.36 -9.26
N ALA A 142 16.24 10.92 -8.76
CA ALA A 142 16.50 10.99 -7.33
C ALA A 142 15.53 11.95 -6.63
N GLN A 143 15.26 13.11 -7.23
CA GLN A 143 14.31 14.09 -6.71
C GLN A 143 12.88 13.56 -6.72
N ALA A 144 12.46 12.89 -7.79
CA ALA A 144 11.14 12.26 -7.89
C ALA A 144 10.92 11.23 -6.76
N CYS A 145 11.97 10.55 -6.29
CA CYS A 145 11.89 9.67 -5.12
C CYS A 145 11.62 10.45 -3.82
N LEU A 146 12.26 11.61 -3.64
CA LEU A 146 12.00 12.46 -2.46
C LEU A 146 10.60 13.08 -2.51
N ASP A 147 10.17 13.53 -3.70
CA ASP A 147 8.84 14.10 -3.91
C ASP A 147 7.73 13.05 -3.69
N ALA A 148 7.95 11.81 -4.12
CA ALA A 148 7.04 10.70 -3.83
C ALA A 148 6.93 10.44 -2.32
N LEU A 149 8.04 10.51 -1.57
CA LEU A 149 8.00 10.41 -0.10
C LEU A 149 7.24 11.59 0.53
N GLN A 150 7.41 12.82 0.04
CA GLN A 150 6.68 14.00 0.51
C GLN A 150 5.18 13.86 0.25
N LEU A 151 4.81 13.38 -0.94
CA LEU A 151 3.41 13.20 -1.33
C LEU A 151 2.72 12.13 -0.49
N GLU A 152 3.43 11.03 -0.18
CA GLU A 152 2.88 9.92 0.61
C GLU A 152 2.83 10.25 2.11
N TYR A 153 3.80 11.02 2.63
CA TYR A 153 3.93 11.34 4.07
C TYR A 153 4.06 12.85 4.35
N PRO A 154 3.10 13.70 3.95
CA PRO A 154 3.25 15.15 4.00
C PRO A 154 3.39 15.72 5.42
N GLU A 155 2.83 15.05 6.44
CA GLU A 155 2.87 15.53 7.83
C GLU A 155 4.24 15.40 8.49
N VAL A 156 5.06 14.44 8.02
CA VAL A 156 6.33 14.09 8.66
C VAL A 156 7.53 14.33 7.75
N CYS A 157 7.28 14.93 6.59
CA CYS A 157 8.27 15.30 5.61
C CYS A 157 8.30 16.82 5.46
N ILE A 158 9.51 17.40 5.52
CA ILE A 158 9.77 18.81 5.24
C ILE A 158 10.72 18.85 4.03
N PRO A 159 10.22 19.22 2.84
CA PRO A 159 11.04 19.24 1.64
C PRO A 159 11.99 20.43 1.67
N ASN A 160 13.16 20.27 1.05
CA ASN A 160 14.16 21.30 0.87
C ASN A 160 14.96 21.00 -0.42
N GLU A 161 15.78 21.93 -0.88
CA GLU A 161 16.56 21.77 -2.10
C GLU A 161 17.54 20.59 -1.97
N ASN A 162 17.37 19.57 -2.83
CA ASN A 162 18.17 18.35 -2.88
C ASN A 162 18.20 17.55 -1.58
N LYS A 163 17.28 17.79 -0.64
CA LYS A 163 17.17 17.02 0.60
C LYS A 163 15.77 17.09 1.19
N ILE A 164 15.40 16.10 1.99
CA ILE A 164 14.15 16.08 2.73
C ILE A 164 14.44 15.72 4.19
N TYR A 165 13.83 16.45 5.11
CA TYR A 165 13.81 16.07 6.51
C TYR A 165 12.59 15.17 6.72
N ILE A 166 12.79 14.00 7.30
CA ILE A 166 11.73 13.00 7.43
C ILE A 166 11.78 12.34 8.80
N MET A 167 10.63 12.10 9.42
CA MET A 167 10.55 11.22 10.59
C MET A 167 10.28 9.79 10.14
N ILE A 168 11.14 8.85 10.55
CA ILE A 168 11.03 7.44 10.21
C ILE A 168 10.77 6.66 11.50
N TYR A 169 9.80 5.76 11.45
CA TYR A 169 9.48 4.84 12.53
C TYR A 169 10.48 3.67 12.55
N ASP A 170 11.26 3.59 13.63
CA ASP A 170 12.26 2.55 13.85
C ASP A 170 12.29 2.10 15.33
N ARG A 171 11.63 0.97 15.62
CA ARG A 171 11.62 0.37 16.96
C ARG A 171 12.98 -0.15 17.41
N ASN A 172 13.92 -0.37 16.48
CA ASN A 172 15.21 -0.98 16.84
C ASN A 172 16.18 0.05 17.44
N VAL A 173 16.03 1.34 17.11
CA VAL A 173 16.91 2.41 17.58
C VAL A 173 16.48 2.92 18.95
N ASN A 174 15.19 3.19 19.12
CA ASN A 174 14.63 3.64 20.39
C ASN A 174 13.23 3.02 20.59
N PRO A 175 13.10 2.00 21.45
CA PRO A 175 11.81 1.35 21.70
C PRO A 175 10.76 2.27 22.34
N GLU A 176 11.19 3.27 23.12
CA GLU A 176 10.29 4.18 23.85
C GLU A 176 9.79 5.32 22.96
N ASP A 177 10.66 5.87 22.12
CA ASP A 177 10.32 6.86 21.09
C ASP A 177 10.84 6.39 19.73
N PRO A 178 10.08 5.52 19.03
CA PRO A 178 10.51 4.95 17.76
C PRO A 178 10.53 5.96 16.62
N ALA A 179 10.08 7.21 16.84
CA ALA A 179 10.03 8.22 15.80
C ALA A 179 11.36 9.00 15.72
N THR A 180 12.24 8.59 14.81
CA THR A 180 13.56 9.19 14.67
C THR A 180 13.61 10.15 13.47
N LYS A 181 14.22 11.33 13.65
CA LYS A 181 14.39 12.35 12.60
C LYS A 181 15.62 12.06 11.75
N TYR A 182 15.44 11.97 10.44
CA TYR A 182 16.50 11.77 9.46
C TYR A 182 16.53 12.89 8.43
N VAL A 183 17.68 13.05 7.80
CA VAL A 183 17.89 13.89 6.62
C VAL A 183 18.29 12.97 5.47
N LEU A 184 17.45 12.91 4.43
CA LEU A 184 17.80 12.27 3.18
C LEU A 184 18.32 13.34 2.23
N LYS A 185 19.55 13.18 1.74
CA LYS A 185 20.22 14.17 0.87
C LYS A 185 20.64 13.50 -0.44
N ILE A 186 20.39 14.18 -1.55
CA ILE A 186 20.92 13.78 -2.84
C ILE A 186 22.41 14.13 -2.89
N VAL A 187 23.24 13.14 -3.17
CA VAL A 187 24.69 13.29 -3.31
C VAL A 187 25.16 12.72 -4.65
N THR A 188 26.14 13.37 -5.29
CA THR A 188 26.76 12.88 -6.52
C THR A 188 27.66 11.69 -6.23
N HIS A 189 27.57 10.65 -7.06
CA HIS A 189 28.42 9.46 -6.95
C HIS A 189 29.69 9.61 -7.79
N LYS A 190 30.79 8.97 -7.37
CA LYS A 190 32.11 9.08 -8.02
C LYS A 190 32.12 8.55 -9.45
N GLU A 191 31.30 7.54 -9.75
CA GLU A 191 31.17 6.92 -11.08
C GLU A 191 30.16 7.64 -11.98
N GLY A 192 29.77 8.87 -11.61
CA GLY A 192 28.64 9.58 -12.20
C GLY A 192 27.31 9.19 -11.57
N GLY A 193 26.24 9.93 -11.86
CA GLY A 193 24.91 9.76 -11.28
C GLY A 193 24.78 10.22 -9.82
N TYR A 194 23.71 9.80 -9.17
CA TYR A 194 23.26 10.31 -7.87
C TYR A 194 22.88 9.17 -6.91
N LEU A 195 23.03 9.42 -5.61
CA LEU A 195 22.61 8.56 -4.52
C LEU A 195 21.78 9.37 -3.52
N LEU A 196 20.97 8.68 -2.74
CA LEU A 196 20.31 9.24 -1.57
C LEU A 196 21.07 8.80 -0.32
N GLU A 197 21.74 9.75 0.33
CA GLU A 197 22.42 9.54 1.60
C GLU A 197 21.46 9.82 2.76
N CYS A 198 21.42 8.94 3.75
CA CYS A 198 20.61 9.13 4.95
C CYS A 198 21.49 9.41 6.15
N THR A 199 21.23 10.52 6.83
CA THR A 199 21.94 10.92 8.06
C THR A 199 20.95 11.17 9.17
N LEU A 200 21.33 10.83 10.41
CA LEU A 200 20.53 11.14 11.58
C LEU A 200 20.50 12.66 11.78
N ASN A 201 19.31 13.23 11.95
CA ASN A 201 19.20 14.65 12.24
C ASN A 201 19.54 14.91 13.71
N THR A 202 20.81 15.20 13.98
CA THR A 202 21.30 15.53 15.33
C THR A 202 21.00 16.97 15.75
N SER A 203 20.37 17.77 14.88
CA SER A 203 19.88 19.08 15.30
C SER A 203 18.76 18.87 16.33
N GLN A 204 19.13 18.89 17.60
CA GLN A 204 18.21 19.27 18.65
C GLN A 204 17.76 20.66 18.26
N GLY A 205 16.55 20.76 17.69
CA GLY A 205 15.95 22.03 17.40
C GLY A 205 16.09 22.86 18.67
N ARG A 206 16.99 23.84 18.64
CA ARG A 206 16.92 24.92 19.61
C ARG A 206 15.58 25.55 19.26
N MET A 207 14.52 25.09 19.92
CA MET A 207 13.39 25.94 20.21
C MET A 207 14.02 27.06 21.01
N GLY A 208 14.55 28.07 20.29
CA GLY A 208 15.04 29.28 20.92
C GLY A 208 13.93 29.71 21.87
N PRO A 209 14.27 30.15 23.09
CA PRO A 209 13.27 30.52 24.09
C PRO A 209 12.24 31.37 23.37
N ASN A 210 11.01 30.87 23.33
CA ASN A 210 9.93 31.47 22.58
C ASN A 210 9.80 32.89 23.13
N LYS A 211 10.38 33.90 22.46
CA LYS A 211 10.41 35.29 22.96
C LYS A 211 9.00 35.89 23.06
N ASN A 212 7.99 35.16 22.60
CA ASN A 212 6.58 35.49 22.72
C ASN A 212 5.85 34.74 23.85
N ALA A 213 6.51 33.86 24.61
CA ALA A 213 5.93 33.27 25.81
C ALA A 213 6.00 34.26 26.98
N LYS A 214 4.87 34.90 27.27
CA LYS A 214 4.58 35.80 28.40
C LYS A 214 5.07 37.27 28.26
N LYS A 215 4.39 38.04 27.41
CA LYS A 215 3.79 39.28 27.94
C LYS A 215 2.50 38.89 28.62
N LYS A 216 2.59 38.58 29.92
CA LYS A 216 1.44 38.51 30.80
C LYS A 216 0.75 39.89 30.70
N PRO A 217 -0.50 40.01 30.25
CA PRO A 217 -1.17 41.31 30.29
C PRO A 217 -1.15 41.81 31.75
N PRO A 218 -0.90 43.11 31.97
CA PRO A 218 -0.89 43.67 33.32
C PRO A 218 -2.23 43.36 33.99
N ALA A 219 -2.16 42.91 35.23
CA ALA A 219 -3.32 42.60 36.05
C ALA A 219 -4.21 43.84 36.16
N LEU A 220 -5.43 43.77 35.63
CA LEU A 220 -6.49 44.71 35.97
C LEU A 220 -6.77 44.56 37.47
N PRO A 221 -6.92 45.68 38.21
CA PRO A 221 -7.30 45.63 39.62
C PRO A 221 -8.69 44.99 39.74
N SER A 222 -8.76 43.93 40.55
CA SER A 222 -10.01 43.25 40.91
C SER A 222 -10.88 44.24 41.68
N THR A 223 -11.91 44.77 41.02
CA THR A 223 -13.05 45.37 41.73
C THR A 223 -14.05 44.25 41.98
N ALA A 224 -14.25 43.99 43.27
CA ALA A 224 -15.24 43.07 43.77
C ALA A 224 -16.66 43.61 43.51
N GLU A 225 -17.59 42.65 43.46
CA GLU A 225 -19.04 42.80 43.65
C GLU A 225 -19.83 43.52 42.55
N ASN A 226 -20.57 42.73 41.76
CA ASN A 226 -22.04 42.75 41.86
C ASN A 226 -22.71 41.60 41.11
N ASN A 227 -23.75 41.06 41.77
CA ASN A 227 -24.77 40.16 41.25
C ASN A 227 -25.35 40.66 39.92
N ARG A 228 -25.62 39.74 38.98
CA ARG A 228 -26.96 39.51 38.38
C ARG A 228 -26.91 38.57 37.16
N ASP A 229 -27.88 37.66 37.20
CA ASP A 229 -28.78 37.22 36.14
C ASP A 229 -28.22 36.56 34.86
N GLU A 230 -28.60 35.29 34.74
CA GLU A 230 -29.09 34.59 33.54
C GLU A 230 -29.02 35.36 32.22
N GLN A 231 -28.29 34.80 31.24
CA GLN A 231 -28.83 34.65 29.90
C GLN A 231 -28.08 33.57 29.10
N GLU A 232 -28.84 32.52 28.77
CA GLU A 232 -28.50 31.49 27.80
C GLU A 232 -28.24 32.11 26.42
N ALA A 233 -27.02 32.01 25.88
CA ALA A 233 -26.76 32.21 24.47
C ALA A 233 -26.74 30.86 23.75
N LYS A 234 -27.94 30.38 23.38
CA LYS A 234 -28.15 29.31 22.41
C LYS A 234 -27.67 29.77 21.03
N GLY A 235 -26.46 29.38 20.65
CA GLY A 235 -25.96 29.53 19.27
C GLY A 235 -26.50 28.43 18.36
N TYR A 236 -27.68 28.64 17.78
CA TYR A 236 -28.21 27.83 16.67
C TYR A 236 -27.39 28.07 15.40
N PHE A 237 -26.56 27.09 15.00
CA PHE A 237 -26.05 26.99 13.64
C PHE A 237 -26.80 25.88 12.89
N ALA A 238 -28.00 26.22 12.41
CA ALA A 238 -28.75 25.40 11.49
C ALA A 238 -28.70 26.04 10.09
N SER A 239 -27.71 25.68 9.29
CA SER A 239 -27.75 25.89 7.84
C SER A 239 -28.05 24.56 7.15
N MET A 240 -29.33 24.20 7.10
CA MET A 240 -29.83 23.18 6.19
C MET A 240 -29.73 23.70 4.75
N VAL A 241 -28.74 23.22 4.01
CA VAL A 241 -28.71 23.36 2.55
C VAL A 241 -29.41 22.13 1.95
N SER A 242 -30.72 22.25 1.73
CA SER A 242 -31.52 21.26 1.02
C SER A 242 -31.25 21.35 -0.49
N LEU A 243 -30.36 20.51 -1.01
CA LEU A 243 -30.17 20.31 -2.45
C LEU A 243 -31.34 19.52 -3.04
N LYS A 244 -32.20 20.22 -3.77
CA LYS A 244 -33.32 19.68 -4.56
C LYS A 244 -32.76 18.82 -5.70
N ARG A 245 -32.79 17.48 -5.57
CA ARG A 245 -32.48 16.57 -6.69
C ARG A 245 -33.63 16.57 -7.70
N LYS A 246 -33.32 16.99 -8.92
CA LYS A 246 -34.21 16.94 -10.10
C LYS A 246 -34.22 15.48 -10.61
N LYS A 247 -35.36 14.78 -10.52
CA LYS A 247 -35.57 13.47 -11.15
C LYS A 247 -35.55 13.65 -12.69
N PRO A 248 -34.70 12.95 -13.45
CA PRO A 248 -34.90 12.83 -14.89
C PRO A 248 -36.09 11.91 -15.14
N SER A 249 -37.14 12.49 -15.69
CA SER A 249 -38.29 11.82 -16.27
C SER A 249 -37.91 11.20 -17.62
N GLY A 250 -37.90 9.87 -17.67
CA GLY A 250 -38.46 9.06 -18.76
C GLY A 250 -37.85 9.10 -20.16
N LYS A 251 -37.70 7.92 -20.75
CA LYS A 251 -38.38 7.42 -21.97
C LYS A 251 -37.82 6.01 -22.24
N LYS A 252 -38.67 4.98 -22.09
CA LYS A 252 -39.39 4.27 -23.16
C LYS A 252 -38.43 3.55 -24.10
#